data_AF-A0A7W7HNR8-F1
#
_entry.id   AF-A0A7W7HNR8-F1
#
_cell.length_a   1.000
_cell.length_b   1.000
_cell.length_c   1.000
_cell.angle_alpha   90.00
_cell.angle_beta   90.00
_cell.angle_gamma   90.00
#
_symmetry.space_group_name_H-M   'P 1'
#
loop_
_entity.id
_entity.type
_entity.pdbx_description
1 polymer ?
#
loop_
_entity_poly.entity_id
_entity_poly.type
_entity_poly.pdbx_seq_one_letter_code
_entity_poly.pdbx_strand_id
1 'polypeptide(L)'
;MRMPALFLSHGAPPLVDDPTWVAQLRDVAAGLPRPKAILMASAHWESAPLMLGATETVPLVYDFGGFAPHYYQGPGKVVTVSDLGDLE
;
A
#
# COMPACT_ATOMS: atom_id res chain seq x y z
N MET A 1 -3.64 -20.07 -16.89
CA MET A 1 -3.63 -18.60 -17.14
C MET A 1 -2.32 -18.03 -16.61
N ARG A 2 -1.74 -17.05 -17.30
CA ARG A 2 -0.55 -16.33 -16.85
C ARG A 2 -1.01 -15.07 -16.09
N MET A 3 -0.47 -14.85 -14.90
CA MET A 3 -0.76 -13.61 -14.14
C MET A 3 -0.06 -12.42 -14.80
N PRO A 4 -0.72 -11.25 -14.91
CA PRO A 4 -0.08 -10.06 -15.43
C PRO A 4 0.84 -9.42 -14.39
N ALA A 5 1.82 -8.66 -14.87
CA ALA A 5 2.55 -7.69 -14.08
C ALA A 5 1.95 -6.31 -14.33
N LEU A 6 1.76 -5.53 -13.25
CA LEU A 6 1.22 -4.18 -13.33
C LEU A 6 2.30 -3.19 -12.88
N PHE A 7 2.39 -2.07 -13.59
CA PHE A 7 3.16 -0.91 -13.15
C PHE A 7 2.17 0.19 -12.80
N LEU A 8 2.15 0.59 -11.53
CA LEU A 8 1.16 1.52 -10.97
C LEU A 8 1.89 2.69 -10.32
N SER A 9 1.47 3.91 -10.63
CA SER A 9 1.83 5.06 -9.81
C SER A 9 1.01 5.02 -8.53
N HIS A 10 1.64 5.05 -7.36
CA HIS A 10 0.91 5.05 -6.09
C HIS A 10 0.69 6.46 -5.52
N GLY A 11 1.33 7.49 -6.09
CA GLY A 11 1.19 8.89 -5.70
C GLY A 11 1.39 9.15 -4.21
N ALA A 12 0.90 10.32 -3.79
CA ALA A 12 0.77 10.71 -2.38
C ALA A 12 -0.62 10.30 -1.86
N PRO A 13 -0.87 10.34 -0.53
CA PRO A 13 -2.14 9.94 0.07
C PRO A 13 -3.42 10.51 -0.59
N PRO A 14 -3.47 11.77 -1.07
CA PRO A 14 -4.65 12.31 -1.75
C PRO A 14 -5.07 11.57 -3.02
N LEU A 15 -4.21 10.75 -3.62
CA LEU A 15 -4.57 9.93 -4.77
C LEU A 15 -5.70 8.94 -4.44
N VAL A 16 -5.88 8.56 -3.16
CA VAL A 16 -6.99 7.71 -2.71
C VAL A 16 -8.35 8.40 -2.83
N ASP A 17 -8.38 9.73 -2.88
CA ASP A 17 -9.61 10.52 -3.04
C ASP A 17 -9.92 10.84 -4.50
N ASP A 18 -9.02 10.51 -5.43
CA ASP A 18 -9.25 10.73 -6.86
C ASP A 18 -10.25 9.68 -7.38
N PRO A 19 -11.49 10.09 -7.74
CA PRO A 19 -12.52 9.14 -8.15
C PRO A 19 -12.21 8.44 -9.47
N THR A 20 -11.41 9.08 -10.35
CA THR A 20 -11.02 8.50 -11.63
C THR A 20 -9.97 7.43 -11.42
N TRP A 21 -8.92 7.73 -10.65
CA TRP A 21 -7.87 6.77 -10.35
C TRP A 21 -8.41 5.54 -9.63
N VAL A 22 -9.23 5.74 -8.60
CA VAL A 22 -9.84 4.64 -7.83
C VAL A 22 -10.75 3.79 -8.70
N ALA A 23 -11.57 4.41 -9.56
CA ALA A 23 -12.44 3.67 -10.48
C ALA A 23 -11.64 2.83 -11.48
N GLN A 24 -10.61 3.41 -12.10
CA GLN A 24 -9.74 2.71 -13.05
C GLN A 24 -9.01 1.53 -12.39
N LEU A 25 -8.46 1.73 -11.20
CA LEU A 25 -7.78 0.67 -10.46
C LEU A 25 -8.73 -0.49 -10.11
N ARG A 26 -9.96 -0.16 -9.69
CA ARG A 26 -11.01 -1.15 -9.40
C ARG A 26 -11.36 -1.94 -10.66
N ASP A 27 -11.55 -1.28 -11.79
CA ASP A 27 -11.96 -1.92 -13.04
C ASP A 27 -10.84 -2.83 -13.58
N VAL A 28 -9.57 -2.42 -13.45
CA VAL A 28 -8.42 -3.29 -13.71
C VAL A 28 -8.45 -4.52 -12.81
N ALA A 29 -8.61 -4.35 -11.49
CA ALA A 29 -8.62 -5.45 -10.53
C ALA A 29 -9.77 -6.44 -10.77
N ALA A 30 -10.96 -5.95 -11.14
CA ALA A 30 -12.13 -6.79 -11.45
C ALA A 30 -11.90 -7.70 -12.67
N GLY A 31 -11.02 -7.31 -13.61
CA GLY A 31 -10.66 -8.10 -14.77
C GLY A 31 -9.59 -9.18 -14.51
N LEU A 32 -9.01 -9.24 -13.30
CA LEU A 32 -7.91 -10.16 -13.00
C LEU A 32 -8.41 -11.47 -12.37
N PRO A 33 -7.81 -12.62 -12.72
CA PRO A 33 -8.00 -13.83 -11.94
C PRO A 33 -7.48 -13.62 -10.51
N ARG A 34 -8.13 -14.24 -9.52
CA ARG A 34 -7.74 -14.09 -8.12
C ARG A 34 -6.32 -14.64 -7.88
N PRO A 35 -5.36 -13.81 -7.43
CA PRO A 35 -4.01 -14.27 -7.13
C PRO A 35 -3.99 -15.19 -5.91
N LYS A 36 -3.02 -16.11 -5.87
CA LYS A 36 -2.65 -16.84 -4.65
C LYS A 36 -1.74 -16.02 -3.74
N ALA A 37 -0.95 -15.12 -4.34
CA ALA A 37 -0.03 -14.20 -3.68
C ALA A 37 0.20 -12.98 -4.57
N ILE A 38 0.58 -11.84 -3.97
CA ILE A 38 0.95 -10.61 -4.66
C ILE A 38 2.39 -10.28 -4.24
N LEU A 39 3.27 -10.06 -5.22
CA LEU A 39 4.61 -9.52 -5.00
C LEU A 39 4.59 -8.04 -5.39
N MET A 40 4.97 -7.17 -4.46
CA MET A 40 5.08 -5.73 -4.69
C MET A 40 6.55 -5.31 -4.60
N ALA A 41 7.02 -4.56 -5.59
CA ALA A 41 8.30 -3.87 -5.55
C ALA A 41 8.00 -2.37 -5.55
N SER A 42 8.51 -1.65 -4.55
CA SER A 42 8.28 -0.21 -4.39
C SER A 42 9.57 0.56 -4.63
N ALA A 43 9.45 1.70 -5.31
CA ALA A 43 10.58 2.61 -5.52
C ALA A 43 11.00 3.35 -4.24
N HIS A 44 10.14 3.38 -3.22
CA HIS A 44 10.41 4.09 -1.96
C HIS A 44 10.97 3.20 -0.85
N TRP A 45 11.21 1.92 -1.15
CA TRP A 45 11.86 1.01 -0.21
C TRP A 45 13.20 0.57 -0.77
N GLU A 46 14.23 1.34 -0.42
CA GLU A 46 15.61 1.04 -0.78
C GLU A 46 16.31 0.42 0.42
N SER A 47 16.74 -0.84 0.29
CA SER A 47 17.50 -1.54 1.32
C SER A 47 18.72 -2.23 0.72
N ALA A 48 19.83 -2.20 1.45
CA ALA A 48 21.03 -2.99 1.16
C ALA A 48 21.51 -3.63 2.47
N PRO A 49 21.30 -4.95 2.68
CA PRO A 49 20.89 -5.98 1.71
C PRO A 49 19.40 -5.92 1.32
N LEU A 50 19.01 -6.70 0.30
CA LEU A 50 17.60 -6.88 -0.09
C LEU A 50 16.78 -7.43 1.08
N MET A 51 15.64 -6.80 1.35
CA MET A 51 14.72 -7.21 2.42
C MET A 51 13.35 -7.61 1.87
N LEU A 52 12.69 -8.52 2.58
CA LEU A 52 11.27 -8.82 2.42
C LEU A 52 10.54 -8.20 3.61
N GLY A 53 9.52 -7.39 3.36
CA GLY A 53 8.73 -6.75 4.42
C GLY A 53 7.78 -7.74 5.11
N ALA A 54 6.58 -7.92 4.55
CA ALA A 54 5.55 -8.80 5.12
C ALA A 54 5.46 -10.12 4.33
N THR A 55 5.77 -11.24 4.99
CA THR A 55 5.57 -12.61 4.46
C THR A 55 4.31 -13.27 5.01
N GLU A 56 3.68 -12.65 6.02
CA GLU A 56 2.40 -13.01 6.62
C GLU A 56 1.50 -11.78 6.76
N THR A 57 0.28 -11.96 7.26
CA THR A 57 -0.62 -10.81 7.48
C THR A 57 -0.16 -10.04 8.71
N VAL A 58 0.39 -8.85 8.50
CA VAL A 58 0.76 -7.91 9.56
C VAL A 58 -0.19 -6.71 9.59
N PRO A 59 -0.33 -6.00 10.71
CA PRO A 59 -1.09 -4.75 10.75
C PRO A 59 -0.55 -3.75 9.73
N LEU A 60 -1.45 -2.98 9.12
CA LEU A 60 -1.08 -1.95 8.17
C LEU A 60 -0.58 -0.70 8.92
N VAL A 61 0.63 -0.28 8.58
CA VAL A 61 1.24 0.95 9.07
C VAL A 61 0.99 2.06 8.06
N TYR A 62 0.51 3.21 8.53
CA TYR A 62 0.27 4.39 7.70
C TYR A 62 1.25 5.50 8.11
N ASP A 63 2.19 5.81 7.22
CA ASP A 63 3.10 6.95 7.38
C ASP A 63 2.58 8.16 6.60
N PHE A 64 1.52 8.77 7.13
CA PHE A 64 0.87 9.95 6.54
C PHE A 64 1.10 11.21 7.38
N GLY A 65 2.23 11.27 8.10
CA GLY A 65 2.64 12.46 8.83
C GLY A 65 2.65 13.69 7.92
N GLY A 66 2.01 14.77 8.36
CA GLY A 66 1.89 16.01 7.58
C GLY A 66 0.70 16.07 6.60
N PHE A 67 -0.05 14.98 6.44
CA PHE A 67 -1.32 15.00 5.69
C PHE A 67 -2.53 15.20 6.61
N ALA A 68 -3.71 15.42 6.01
CA ALA A 68 -4.94 15.64 6.76
C ALA A 68 -5.33 14.42 7.62
N PRO A 69 -5.94 14.63 8.81
CA PRO A 69 -6.21 13.54 9.76
C PRO A 69 -7.00 12.35 9.22
N HIS A 70 -7.91 12.58 8.28
CA HIS A 70 -8.75 11.52 7.72
C HIS A 70 -7.95 10.42 6.99
N TYR A 71 -6.72 10.69 6.55
CA TYR A 71 -5.87 9.68 5.91
C TYR A 71 -5.35 8.61 6.88
N TYR A 72 -5.20 8.94 8.17
CA TYR A 72 -4.66 8.01 9.19
C TYR A 72 -5.65 7.74 10.35
N GLN A 73 -6.91 8.15 10.19
CA GLN A 73 -8.00 7.92 11.17
C GLN A 73 -9.12 7.01 10.65
N GLY A 74 -8.91 6.33 9.51
CA GLY A 74 -9.90 5.44 8.87
C GLY A 74 -10.17 4.13 9.63
N PRO A 75 -11.22 3.37 9.24
CA PRO A 75 -11.62 2.14 9.93
C PRO A 75 -10.58 1.01 9.76
N GLY A 76 -10.00 0.59 10.88
CA GLY A 76 -8.96 -0.44 11.00
C GLY A 76 -8.06 -0.12 12.19
N LYS A 77 -7.30 -1.09 12.71
CA LYS A 77 -6.26 -0.78 13.69
C LYS A 77 -5.11 -0.09 12.94
N VAL A 78 -5.22 1.23 12.80
CA VAL A 78 -4.15 2.07 12.25
C VAL A 78 -3.04 2.13 13.29
N VAL A 79 -1.85 1.68 12.90
CA VAL A 79 -0.63 1.91 13.65
C VAL A 79 0.10 3.01 12.87
N THR A 80 0.22 4.18 13.47
CA THR A 80 1.04 5.28 12.94
C THR A 80 2.50 5.03 13.28
N VAL A 81 3.44 5.68 12.58
CA VAL A 81 4.86 5.61 12.95
C VAL A 81 5.09 6.04 14.41
N SER A 82 4.30 7.00 14.91
CA SER A 82 4.31 7.39 16.33
C SER A 82 3.86 6.29 17.30
N ASP A 83 3.09 5.30 16.84
CA ASP A 83 2.62 4.17 17.65
C ASP A 83 3.63 3.02 17.71
N LEU A 84 4.67 3.04 16.86
CA LEU A 84 5.66 1.96 16.77
C LEU A 84 6.77 2.06 17.82
N GLY A 85 6.95 3.23 18.47
CA GLY A 85 8.16 3.50 19.26
C GLY A 85 9.42 3.47 18.38
N ASP A 86 10.59 3.75 18.97
CA ASP A 86 11.87 3.61 18.27
C ASP A 86 12.10 2.12 17.94
N LEU A 87 11.59 1.67 16.80
CA LEU A 87 11.95 0.38 16.22
C LEU A 87 13.29 0.57 15.50
N GLU A 88 14.38 0.31 16.24
CA GLU A 88 15.65 -0.11 15.63
C GLU A 88 15.57 -1.54 15.08
#